data_AF-A0A9W9BE83-F1
#
_entry.id   AF-A0A9W9BE83-F1
#
_cell.length_a   1.000
_cell.length_b   1.000
_cell.length_c   1.000
_cell.angle_alpha   90.00
_cell.angle_beta   90.00
_cell.angle_gamma   90.00
#
_symmetry.space_group_name_H-M   'P 1'
#
loop_
_entity.id
_entity.type
_entity.pdbx_description
1 polymer ?
#
loop_
_entity_poly.entity_id
_entity_poly.type
_entity_poly.pdbx_seq_one_letter_code
_entity_poly.pdbx_strand_id
1 'polypeptide(L)'
;MASSPVLDPIFLTSTRRRAPTPPPSQPPQKRARQSPLSDAELYLDEVKEEFSSAAYRAPIGCHEETEVPADRWASWDYAMDIEWNRFVTNIQAAGLGDDLVPELSKPSGPRDALLCCLWHYPTYSTTRRFYGQTLDPSNSCLGVQCDKILDHTNVRTQDTYPMRIEYDRKSDTPQYQKMFGDTTEKILETCEGFALEAVKSSAFTICLGKQNSILLRRELQKAEGLYLEEYRIRIPLSMYQRQVSCLVARDHGGTIRNVVFFSYHGMYFTHLVKSTKEMLFLHDLIWNGVCEWSRVPVATHRHFSNFGKELHRLNPLDIAIHHLVMEQQTGTITPHEEAIAMLQTYLEKEGLLDTIRGLDETQSVIKTVHTYMSAKGKQAMSEPGWKETKGKEAAAKRAETISDPLWKETKGKERSAKLSQTINNPLYKETKGKEAAAKISKTKSDPLYKATKGKETGAKISQIKNDPLWKETKGKEAAAKRSQTKSDPLYKATKGKETGAKISQAKNDPIYKETKAKELAAKRAETWSGFYNNAEVQAFLRTPMNELSWHERQKQENIQLLGNSTDATEAIVTARADVAKRYSVKEGGITLVMPGLKILKPADKAALIAKAKEQEAQQQESGE
;
A
#
# COMPACT_ATOMS: atom_id res chain seq x y z
N MET A 1 12.25 -56.18 -45.10
CA MET A 1 12.18 -56.98 -46.35
C MET A 1 10.87 -56.66 -47.04
N ALA A 2 10.79 -56.80 -48.38
CA ALA A 2 9.86 -56.08 -49.28
C ALA A 2 10.23 -54.57 -49.35
N SER A 3 11.02 -54.03 -50.29
CA SER A 3 11.40 -54.37 -51.69
C SER A 3 10.52 -53.69 -52.75
N SER A 4 11.12 -52.75 -53.49
CA SER A 4 10.55 -52.02 -54.65
C SER A 4 10.45 -52.88 -55.93
N PRO A 5 9.79 -52.37 -56.99
CA PRO A 5 10.53 -51.97 -58.20
C PRO A 5 10.17 -50.52 -58.65
N VAL A 6 11.10 -49.64 -59.06
CA VAL A 6 11.92 -49.55 -60.30
C VAL A 6 11.17 -48.87 -61.47
N LEU A 7 11.86 -47.93 -62.11
CA LEU A 7 11.40 -46.98 -63.15
C LEU A 7 12.07 -47.24 -64.52
N ASP A 8 11.68 -46.41 -65.51
CA ASP A 8 12.38 -46.06 -66.76
C ASP A 8 12.26 -47.00 -67.99
N PRO A 9 12.50 -46.51 -69.23
CA PRO A 9 12.05 -45.22 -69.80
C PRO A 9 11.60 -45.33 -71.28
N ILE A 10 10.88 -44.33 -71.83
CA ILE A 10 10.69 -44.17 -73.30
C ILE A 10 10.87 -42.71 -73.74
N PHE A 11 11.75 -42.50 -74.74
CA PHE A 11 11.96 -41.25 -75.49
C PHE A 11 10.90 -41.06 -76.60
N LEU A 12 10.65 -39.81 -77.05
CA LEU A 12 10.79 -39.39 -78.47
C LEU A 12 10.36 -37.91 -78.78
N THR A 13 11.34 -37.14 -79.29
CA THR A 13 11.28 -36.10 -80.36
C THR A 13 10.18 -35.01 -80.45
N SER A 14 10.62 -33.77 -80.22
CA SER A 14 10.55 -32.57 -81.10
C SER A 14 9.59 -32.54 -82.32
N THR A 15 8.79 -31.47 -82.44
CA THR A 15 8.98 -30.42 -83.49
C THR A 15 8.09 -29.18 -83.30
N ARG A 16 8.64 -28.00 -83.60
CA ARG A 16 7.88 -26.73 -83.71
C ARG A 16 7.21 -26.59 -85.09
N ARG A 17 5.97 -26.10 -85.14
CA ARG A 17 5.45 -25.32 -86.29
C ARG A 17 4.66 -24.09 -85.80
N ARG A 18 4.78 -22.99 -86.54
CA ARG A 18 4.07 -21.72 -86.28
C ARG A 18 2.62 -21.79 -86.78
N ALA A 19 1.71 -21.12 -86.08
CA ALA A 19 0.38 -20.74 -86.59
C ALA A 19 0.41 -19.27 -87.08
N PRO A 20 -0.52 -18.86 -87.98
CA PRO A 20 -0.42 -17.59 -88.71
C PRO A 20 -0.98 -16.36 -87.97
N THR A 21 -0.54 -15.18 -88.40
CA THR A 21 -0.96 -13.87 -87.89
C THR A 21 -2.38 -13.49 -88.36
N PRO A 22 -3.24 -12.89 -87.50
CA PRO A 22 -4.51 -12.29 -87.91
C PRO A 22 -4.35 -10.91 -88.61
N PRO A 23 -5.37 -10.43 -89.34
CA PRO A 23 -5.36 -9.11 -89.99
C PRO A 23 -5.56 -7.94 -89.01
N PRO A 24 -5.24 -6.68 -89.40
CA PRO A 24 -5.35 -5.52 -88.53
C PRO A 24 -6.80 -5.09 -88.31
N SER A 25 -7.34 -5.35 -87.11
CA SER A 25 -8.64 -4.83 -86.66
C SER A 25 -8.52 -3.41 -86.08
N GLN A 26 -9.58 -2.63 -86.27
CA GLN A 26 -9.71 -1.19 -85.98
C GLN A 26 -9.24 -0.72 -84.58
N PRO A 27 -8.85 0.56 -84.42
CA PRO A 27 -8.55 1.13 -83.11
C PRO A 27 -9.79 1.08 -82.21
N PRO A 28 -9.65 0.67 -80.93
CA PRO A 28 -10.80 0.48 -80.06
C PRO A 28 -11.48 1.80 -79.71
N GLN A 29 -12.79 1.88 -79.95
CA GLN A 29 -13.64 2.93 -79.38
C GLN A 29 -13.50 2.92 -77.86
N LYS A 30 -13.35 4.10 -77.25
CA LYS A 30 -13.36 4.27 -75.80
C LYS A 30 -14.73 3.92 -75.22
N ARG A 31 -14.97 2.64 -74.87
CA ARG A 31 -15.99 2.30 -73.88
C ARG A 31 -15.52 2.84 -72.53
N ALA A 32 -16.30 3.75 -71.95
CA ALA A 32 -16.13 4.14 -70.56
C ALA A 32 -16.27 2.89 -69.69
N ARG A 33 -15.24 2.59 -68.89
CA ARG A 33 -15.39 1.61 -67.80
C ARG A 33 -16.25 2.28 -66.73
N GLN A 34 -17.49 1.82 -66.57
CA GLN A 34 -18.17 2.00 -65.28
C GLN A 34 -17.30 1.30 -64.23
N SER A 35 -16.98 2.04 -63.17
CA SER A 35 -16.18 1.54 -62.06
C SER A 35 -17.07 0.72 -61.13
N PRO A 36 -16.63 -0.44 -60.62
CA PRO A 36 -17.37 -1.16 -59.57
C PRO A 36 -17.59 -0.37 -58.27
N LEU A 37 -17.02 0.84 -58.17
CA LEU A 37 -17.24 1.77 -57.06
C LEU A 37 -18.61 2.49 -57.14
N SER A 38 -19.20 2.69 -58.33
CA SER A 38 -20.47 3.46 -58.43
C SER A 38 -21.62 2.80 -57.68
N ASP A 39 -21.67 1.46 -57.72
CA ASP A 39 -22.78 0.70 -57.17
C ASP A 39 -22.62 0.57 -55.63
N ALA A 40 -21.37 0.61 -55.13
CA ALA A 40 -21.08 0.72 -53.71
C ALA A 40 -21.34 2.13 -53.17
N GLU A 41 -21.08 3.18 -53.95
CA GLU A 41 -21.41 4.56 -53.60
C GLU A 41 -22.93 4.79 -53.59
N LEU A 42 -23.67 4.28 -54.58
CA LEU A 42 -25.15 4.32 -54.59
C LEU A 42 -25.76 3.59 -53.40
N TYR A 43 -25.27 2.39 -53.07
CA TYR A 43 -25.75 1.64 -51.91
C TYR A 43 -25.40 2.34 -50.57
N LEU A 44 -24.30 3.08 -50.52
CA LEU A 44 -23.95 3.90 -49.35
C LEU A 44 -24.82 5.15 -49.23
N ASP A 45 -25.32 5.72 -50.34
CA ASP A 45 -26.21 6.88 -50.31
C ASP A 45 -27.68 6.50 -50.06
N GLU A 46 -28.20 5.40 -50.62
CA GLU A 46 -29.53 4.85 -50.23
C GLU A 46 -29.56 4.48 -48.73
N VAL A 47 -28.50 3.85 -48.22
CA VAL A 47 -28.40 3.53 -46.77
C VAL A 47 -28.27 4.78 -45.90
N LYS A 48 -27.68 5.89 -46.39
CA LYS A 48 -27.72 7.18 -45.66
C LYS A 48 -29.13 7.74 -45.59
N GLU A 49 -29.86 7.71 -46.71
CA GLU A 49 -31.20 8.32 -46.79
C GLU A 49 -32.21 7.55 -45.93
N GLU A 50 -32.20 6.22 -45.99
CA GLU A 50 -33.09 5.37 -45.18
C GLU A 50 -32.81 5.55 -43.67
N PHE A 51 -31.53 5.62 -43.27
CA PHE A 51 -31.15 5.88 -41.88
C PHE A 51 -31.37 7.34 -41.44
N SER A 52 -31.51 8.30 -42.35
CA SER A 52 -31.81 9.70 -42.01
C SER A 52 -33.31 9.98 -41.81
N SER A 53 -34.19 9.09 -42.27
CA SER A 53 -35.64 9.25 -42.19
C SER A 53 -36.28 8.93 -40.81
N ALA A 54 -35.50 8.37 -39.88
CA ALA A 54 -35.92 8.09 -38.51
C ALA A 54 -36.04 9.39 -37.69
N ALA A 55 -37.16 10.10 -37.90
CA ALA A 55 -37.48 11.41 -37.32
C ALA A 55 -37.79 11.36 -35.81
N TYR A 56 -36.80 10.96 -34.99
CA TYR A 56 -36.61 11.39 -33.60
C TYR A 56 -35.18 11.09 -33.09
N ARG A 57 -34.16 11.16 -33.98
CA ARG A 57 -32.75 11.08 -33.57
C ARG A 57 -32.27 12.45 -33.09
N ALA A 58 -32.17 12.63 -31.78
CA ALA A 58 -31.49 13.78 -31.19
C ALA A 58 -30.02 13.82 -31.66
N PRO A 59 -29.43 15.01 -31.87
CA PRO A 59 -28.01 15.12 -32.19
C PRO A 59 -27.14 14.52 -31.08
N ILE A 60 -26.41 13.45 -31.46
CA ILE A 60 -25.17 12.89 -30.89
C ILE A 60 -24.72 13.61 -29.60
N GLY A 61 -25.02 12.98 -28.46
CA GLY A 61 -25.24 13.59 -27.15
C GLY A 61 -24.01 14.00 -26.35
N CYS A 62 -23.04 14.66 -26.96
CA CYS A 62 -22.26 15.69 -26.25
C CYS A 62 -23.13 16.93 -26.03
N HIS A 63 -24.24 16.79 -25.28
CA HIS A 63 -24.96 17.95 -24.76
C HIS A 63 -23.97 18.78 -23.93
N GLU A 64 -23.91 20.09 -24.18
CA GLU A 64 -23.28 21.01 -23.24
C GLU A 64 -23.88 20.77 -21.85
N GLU A 65 -23.06 20.88 -20.79
CA GLU A 65 -23.48 20.47 -19.45
C GLU A 65 -24.73 21.23 -18.92
N THR A 66 -25.10 22.30 -19.60
CA THR A 66 -26.22 23.22 -19.40
C THR A 66 -27.60 22.68 -19.76
N GLU A 67 -27.73 21.72 -20.68
CA GLU A 67 -29.05 21.31 -21.22
C GLU A 67 -29.74 20.18 -20.45
N VAL A 68 -29.00 19.41 -19.64
CA VAL A 68 -29.55 18.29 -18.86
C VAL A 68 -29.77 18.75 -17.42
N PRO A 69 -31.01 18.73 -16.89
CA PRO A 69 -31.29 19.04 -15.49
C PRO A 69 -30.48 18.18 -14.52
N ALA A 70 -29.98 18.81 -13.46
CA ALA A 70 -29.07 18.19 -12.49
C ALA A 70 -29.72 17.12 -11.58
N ASP A 71 -31.01 16.85 -11.76
CA ASP A 71 -31.84 15.93 -10.98
C ASP A 71 -32.26 14.66 -11.75
N ARG A 72 -31.80 14.47 -12.99
CA ARG A 72 -32.12 13.29 -13.82
C ARG A 72 -31.00 12.91 -14.78
N TRP A 73 -30.90 11.62 -15.10
CA TRP A 73 -29.97 11.15 -16.14
C TRP A 73 -30.42 11.62 -17.52
N ALA A 74 -29.48 12.03 -18.38
CA ALA A 74 -29.79 12.25 -19.80
C ALA A 74 -30.20 10.95 -20.50
N SER A 75 -31.06 11.09 -21.51
CA SER A 75 -31.54 10.00 -22.38
C SER A 75 -30.75 9.98 -23.68
N TRP A 76 -30.39 8.78 -24.14
CA TRP A 76 -29.78 8.53 -25.46
C TRP A 76 -30.71 7.69 -26.35
N ASP A 77 -31.50 6.85 -25.71
CA ASP A 77 -32.33 5.82 -26.31
C ASP A 77 -33.39 5.42 -25.27
N TYR A 78 -34.64 5.35 -25.70
CA TYR A 78 -35.75 5.01 -24.83
C TYR A 78 -35.67 3.56 -24.32
N ALA A 79 -35.10 2.64 -25.11
CA ALA A 79 -34.92 1.25 -24.67
C ALA A 79 -33.84 1.16 -23.56
N MET A 80 -32.74 1.91 -23.70
CA MET A 80 -31.75 2.09 -22.64
C MET A 80 -32.36 2.69 -21.35
N ASP A 81 -33.25 3.68 -21.47
CA ASP A 81 -33.91 4.29 -20.31
C ASP A 81 -34.73 3.25 -19.51
N ILE A 82 -35.48 2.39 -20.21
CA ILE A 82 -36.24 1.30 -19.59
C ILE A 82 -35.32 0.28 -18.91
N GLU A 83 -34.23 -0.11 -19.58
CA GLU A 83 -33.26 -1.08 -19.05
C GLU A 83 -32.55 -0.52 -17.81
N TRP A 84 -32.17 0.76 -17.84
CA TRP A 84 -31.57 1.48 -16.73
C TRP A 84 -32.51 1.59 -15.53
N ASN A 85 -33.77 2.01 -15.73
CA ASN A 85 -34.73 2.12 -14.63
C ASN A 85 -35.02 0.76 -13.98
N ARG A 86 -35.03 -0.32 -14.77
CA ARG A 86 -35.12 -1.70 -14.25
C ARG A 86 -33.88 -2.08 -13.45
N PHE A 87 -32.68 -1.75 -13.94
CA PHE A 87 -31.43 -1.97 -13.20
C PHE A 87 -31.40 -1.21 -11.87
N VAL A 88 -31.78 0.07 -11.85
CA VAL A 88 -31.88 0.89 -10.63
C VAL A 88 -32.85 0.26 -9.61
N THR A 89 -34.03 -0.17 -10.06
CA THR A 89 -34.99 -0.90 -9.21
C THR A 89 -34.38 -2.17 -8.63
N ASN A 90 -33.67 -2.96 -9.45
CA ASN A 90 -33.07 -4.22 -9.04
C ASN A 90 -31.91 -4.02 -8.04
N ILE A 91 -31.05 -3.01 -8.23
CA ILE A 91 -29.90 -2.78 -7.35
C ILE A 91 -30.32 -2.16 -6.01
N GLN A 92 -31.39 -1.35 -5.97
CA GLN A 92 -32.06 -0.97 -4.72
C GLN A 92 -32.60 -2.21 -3.99
N ALA A 93 -33.30 -3.12 -4.69
CA ALA A 93 -33.78 -4.37 -4.11
C ALA A 93 -32.65 -5.32 -3.65
N ALA A 94 -31.46 -5.24 -4.27
CA ALA A 94 -30.26 -5.94 -3.82
C ALA A 94 -29.64 -5.34 -2.53
N GLY A 95 -30.06 -4.13 -2.14
CA GLY A 95 -29.66 -3.45 -0.90
C GLY A 95 -28.77 -2.22 -1.07
N LEU A 96 -28.77 -1.58 -2.25
CA LEU A 96 -28.18 -0.25 -2.43
C LEU A 96 -29.10 0.83 -1.82
N GLY A 97 -28.52 1.75 -1.04
CA GLY A 97 -29.27 2.86 -0.43
C GLY A 97 -29.75 3.88 -1.46
N ASP A 98 -30.94 4.43 -1.23
CA ASP A 98 -31.57 5.45 -2.09
C ASP A 98 -30.73 6.74 -2.21
N ASP A 99 -29.90 7.04 -1.20
CA ASP A 99 -28.95 8.16 -1.20
C ASP A 99 -27.79 7.99 -2.19
N LEU A 100 -27.48 6.74 -2.57
CA LEU A 100 -26.45 6.40 -3.55
C LEU A 100 -26.98 6.27 -4.98
N VAL A 101 -28.29 6.12 -5.16
CA VAL A 101 -28.93 6.02 -6.48
C VAL A 101 -28.59 7.21 -7.39
N PRO A 102 -28.64 8.48 -6.92
CA PRO A 102 -28.21 9.63 -7.72
C PRO A 102 -26.73 9.58 -8.14
N GLU A 103 -25.85 8.83 -7.46
CA GLU A 103 -24.43 8.74 -7.83
C GLU A 103 -24.14 7.65 -8.87
N LEU A 104 -25.15 6.88 -9.28
CA LEU A 104 -25.01 5.85 -10.30
C LEU A 104 -24.70 6.46 -11.69
N SER A 105 -23.79 5.81 -12.41
CA SER A 105 -23.34 6.19 -13.74
C SER A 105 -24.10 5.40 -14.80
N LYS A 106 -25.01 6.06 -15.51
CA LYS A 106 -25.83 5.44 -16.56
C LYS A 106 -24.99 5.17 -17.82
N PRO A 107 -25.22 4.06 -18.56
CA PRO A 107 -24.58 3.87 -19.86
C PRO A 107 -24.83 5.04 -20.82
N SER A 108 -23.80 5.35 -21.62
CA SER A 108 -23.89 6.31 -22.73
C SER A 108 -24.13 5.57 -24.04
N GLY A 109 -24.98 6.13 -24.91
CA GLY A 109 -25.35 5.52 -26.18
C GLY A 109 -26.51 4.51 -26.11
N PRO A 110 -26.93 3.94 -27.25
CA PRO A 110 -28.14 3.14 -27.35
C PRO A 110 -27.98 1.73 -26.79
N ARG A 111 -29.12 1.10 -26.46
CA ARG A 111 -29.19 -0.25 -25.89
C ARG A 111 -28.55 -1.30 -26.80
N ASP A 112 -28.97 -1.32 -28.07
CA ASP A 112 -28.60 -2.32 -29.08
C ASP A 112 -27.46 -1.81 -30.00
N ALA A 113 -26.44 -1.20 -29.39
CA ALA A 113 -25.26 -0.69 -30.09
C ALA A 113 -24.41 -1.83 -30.70
N LEU A 114 -23.81 -1.59 -31.87
CA LEU A 114 -22.92 -2.56 -32.52
C LEU A 114 -21.62 -2.81 -31.73
N LEU A 115 -21.10 -1.80 -31.04
CA LEU A 115 -19.91 -1.84 -30.20
C LEU A 115 -20.24 -1.51 -28.74
N CYS A 116 -19.94 -2.43 -27.82
CA CYS A 116 -19.90 -2.14 -26.39
C CYS A 116 -18.47 -1.84 -25.91
N CYS A 117 -18.24 -0.69 -25.28
CA CYS A 117 -17.03 -0.37 -24.53
C CYS A 117 -17.32 -0.61 -23.03
N LEU A 118 -16.86 -1.75 -22.50
CA LEU A 118 -17.15 -2.18 -21.14
C LEU A 118 -16.03 -1.77 -20.16
N TRP A 119 -16.27 -0.69 -19.43
CA TRP A 119 -15.45 -0.14 -18.35
C TRP A 119 -15.69 -0.86 -17.03
N HIS A 120 -14.82 -0.63 -16.04
CA HIS A 120 -14.83 -1.38 -14.79
C HIS A 120 -15.79 -0.74 -13.77
N TYR A 121 -15.52 0.49 -13.35
CA TYR A 121 -16.40 1.28 -12.48
C TYR A 121 -16.07 2.78 -12.61
N PRO A 122 -17.05 3.67 -12.39
CA PRO A 122 -16.84 5.10 -12.43
C PRO A 122 -16.17 5.60 -11.14
N THR A 123 -15.41 6.69 -11.22
CA THR A 123 -14.82 7.33 -10.03
C THR A 123 -15.48 8.68 -9.76
N TYR A 124 -15.09 9.34 -8.67
CA TYR A 124 -15.44 10.73 -8.38
C TYR A 124 -14.61 11.77 -9.17
N SER A 125 -13.72 11.34 -10.08
CA SER A 125 -13.01 12.24 -11.01
C SER A 125 -13.91 12.58 -12.21
N THR A 126 -14.95 13.36 -11.95
CA THR A 126 -16.02 13.74 -12.88
C THR A 126 -16.55 15.14 -12.54
N THR A 127 -17.01 15.91 -13.52
CA THR A 127 -17.84 17.11 -13.30
C THR A 127 -19.28 16.75 -12.93
N ARG A 128 -19.82 15.64 -13.47
CA ARG A 128 -21.19 15.15 -13.26
C ARG A 128 -21.24 13.98 -12.28
N ARG A 129 -20.95 14.27 -11.00
CA ARG A 129 -21.07 13.31 -9.89
C ARG A 129 -22.46 12.68 -9.82
N PHE A 130 -23.51 13.50 -9.84
CA PHE A 130 -24.90 13.07 -9.74
C PHE A 130 -25.54 12.95 -11.12
N TYR A 131 -26.37 11.93 -11.29
CA TYR A 131 -27.07 11.56 -12.52
C TYR A 131 -26.17 11.51 -13.76
N GLY A 132 -24.90 11.17 -13.53
CA GLY A 132 -23.86 11.13 -14.55
C GLY A 132 -23.97 9.93 -15.47
N GLN A 133 -23.12 9.91 -16.48
CA GLN A 133 -23.05 8.85 -17.47
C GLN A 133 -21.64 8.27 -17.56
N THR A 134 -21.51 7.04 -18.08
CA THR A 134 -20.21 6.36 -18.17
C THR A 134 -19.26 7.07 -19.13
N LEU A 135 -19.71 7.51 -20.33
CA LEU A 135 -18.82 8.26 -21.23
C LEU A 135 -18.73 9.72 -20.79
N ASP A 136 -17.74 9.96 -19.93
CA ASP A 136 -17.50 11.25 -19.28
C ASP A 136 -16.15 11.84 -19.73
N PRO A 137 -16.14 12.84 -20.65
CA PRO A 137 -14.89 13.43 -21.13
C PRO A 137 -14.09 14.16 -20.03
N SER A 138 -14.72 14.60 -18.93
CA SER A 138 -14.01 15.23 -17.81
C SER A 138 -13.09 14.25 -17.07
N ASN A 139 -13.35 12.95 -17.20
CA ASN A 139 -12.48 11.90 -16.70
C ASN A 139 -11.40 11.57 -17.75
N SER A 140 -10.15 11.90 -17.43
CA SER A 140 -8.96 11.60 -18.26
C SER A 140 -8.87 10.17 -18.82
N CYS A 141 -9.41 9.16 -18.13
CA CYS A 141 -9.40 7.78 -18.64
C CYS A 141 -10.40 7.59 -19.78
N LEU A 142 -11.57 8.22 -19.69
CA LEU A 142 -12.66 8.13 -20.67
C LEU A 142 -12.42 9.07 -21.86
N GLY A 143 -11.70 10.19 -21.65
CA GLY A 143 -11.17 11.02 -22.74
C GLY A 143 -10.37 10.22 -23.78
N VAL A 144 -9.60 9.20 -23.35
CA VAL A 144 -8.89 8.25 -24.25
C VAL A 144 -9.86 7.55 -25.22
N GLN A 145 -11.08 7.24 -24.78
CA GLN A 145 -12.10 6.68 -25.66
C GLN A 145 -12.66 7.77 -26.59
N CYS A 146 -13.07 8.92 -26.07
CA CYS A 146 -13.64 10.03 -26.86
C CYS A 146 -12.71 10.49 -27.99
N ASP A 147 -11.41 10.57 -27.71
CA ASP A 147 -10.36 10.96 -28.65
C ASP A 147 -10.02 9.85 -29.67
N LYS A 148 -10.41 8.60 -29.39
CA LYS A 148 -10.18 7.44 -30.26
C LYS A 148 -11.37 7.18 -31.17
N ILE A 149 -12.55 7.11 -30.59
CA ILE A 149 -13.85 6.95 -31.24
C ILE A 149 -14.70 8.16 -30.84
N LEU A 150 -15.10 8.95 -31.84
CA LEU A 150 -16.05 10.03 -31.62
C LEU A 150 -17.34 9.44 -31.03
N ASP A 151 -18.05 10.23 -30.24
CA ASP A 151 -19.40 9.84 -29.81
C ASP A 151 -20.26 9.50 -31.03
N HIS A 152 -20.89 8.33 -31.00
CA HIS A 152 -21.54 7.74 -32.17
C HIS A 152 -22.67 6.80 -31.75
N THR A 153 -23.76 6.85 -32.50
CA THR A 153 -24.97 6.02 -32.35
C THR A 153 -24.75 4.50 -32.51
N ASN A 154 -23.51 4.04 -32.72
CA ASN A 154 -23.14 2.62 -32.83
C ASN A 154 -22.36 2.13 -31.60
N VAL A 155 -22.13 3.00 -30.61
CA VAL A 155 -21.30 2.73 -29.41
C VAL A 155 -22.15 2.81 -28.15
N ARG A 156 -22.13 1.75 -27.32
CA ARG A 156 -22.62 1.74 -25.94
C ARG A 156 -21.41 1.75 -25.00
N THR A 157 -21.29 2.77 -24.16
CA THR A 157 -20.24 2.82 -23.13
C THR A 157 -20.86 2.56 -21.78
N GLN A 158 -20.39 1.53 -21.08
CA GLN A 158 -21.00 1.07 -19.83
C GLN A 158 -19.95 0.62 -18.82
N ASP A 159 -20.16 0.95 -17.55
CA ASP A 159 -19.43 0.37 -16.44
C ASP A 159 -19.99 -1.01 -16.05
N THR A 160 -19.09 -1.91 -15.68
CA THR A 160 -19.44 -3.22 -15.11
C THR A 160 -20.14 -3.03 -13.76
N TYR A 161 -19.60 -2.15 -12.93
CA TYR A 161 -20.18 -1.74 -11.66
C TYR A 161 -20.48 -0.24 -11.73
N PRO A 162 -21.69 0.20 -12.12
CA PRO A 162 -22.02 1.61 -12.37
C PRO A 162 -22.18 2.45 -11.09
N MET A 163 -21.47 2.10 -10.02
CA MET A 163 -21.46 2.78 -8.71
C MET A 163 -20.14 3.52 -8.54
N ARG A 164 -20.18 4.82 -8.17
CA ARG A 164 -18.95 5.61 -8.00
C ARG A 164 -18.16 5.16 -6.78
N ILE A 165 -16.84 4.97 -6.96
CA ILE A 165 -15.92 4.58 -5.88
C ILE A 165 -14.68 5.48 -5.86
N GLU A 166 -14.24 5.84 -4.65
CA GLU A 166 -12.97 6.54 -4.42
C GLU A 166 -11.79 5.63 -4.80
N TYR A 167 -10.93 6.10 -5.70
CA TYR A 167 -9.76 5.35 -6.16
C TYR A 167 -8.62 5.37 -5.14
N ASP A 168 -8.45 4.28 -4.38
CA ASP A 168 -7.28 4.10 -3.51
C ASP A 168 -6.07 3.57 -4.30
N ARG A 169 -5.11 4.46 -4.57
CA ARG A 169 -3.80 4.15 -5.20
C ARG A 169 -2.96 3.07 -4.49
N LYS A 170 -3.37 2.60 -3.29
CA LYS A 170 -2.70 1.52 -2.54
C LYS A 170 -3.41 0.18 -2.64
N SER A 171 -4.59 0.14 -3.27
CA SER A 171 -5.42 -1.05 -3.42
C SER A 171 -5.68 -1.31 -4.89
N ASP A 172 -5.20 -2.44 -5.41
CA ASP A 172 -5.44 -2.84 -6.81
C ASP A 172 -6.91 -3.23 -7.09
N THR A 173 -7.76 -3.23 -6.06
CA THR A 173 -9.19 -3.55 -6.13
C THR A 173 -10.06 -2.50 -5.41
N PRO A 174 -11.28 -2.23 -5.89
CA PRO A 174 -12.25 -1.43 -5.15
C PRO A 174 -12.67 -2.14 -3.86
N GLN A 175 -12.99 -1.36 -2.83
CA GLN A 175 -13.29 -1.88 -1.48
C GLN A 175 -14.81 -2.04 -1.28
N TYR A 176 -15.49 -2.73 -2.20
CA TYR A 176 -16.96 -2.90 -2.19
C TYR A 176 -17.50 -3.40 -0.84
N GLN A 177 -16.85 -4.40 -0.23
CA GLN A 177 -17.24 -4.96 1.08
C GLN A 177 -17.27 -3.92 2.20
N LYS A 178 -16.41 -2.90 2.13
CA LYS A 178 -16.36 -1.80 3.10
C LYS A 178 -17.50 -0.79 2.88
N MET A 179 -18.01 -0.70 1.66
CA MET A 179 -19.06 0.25 1.27
C MET A 179 -20.46 -0.33 1.51
N PHE A 180 -20.69 -1.60 1.17
CA PHE A 180 -22.04 -2.21 1.20
C PHE A 180 -22.21 -3.29 2.28
N GLY A 181 -21.12 -3.78 2.90
CA GLY A 181 -21.22 -4.81 3.95
C GLY A 181 -21.89 -6.08 3.43
N ASP A 182 -22.90 -6.56 4.14
CA ASP A 182 -23.54 -7.86 3.88
C ASP A 182 -24.37 -7.91 2.57
N THR A 183 -24.69 -6.74 1.96
CA THR A 183 -25.40 -6.68 0.66
C THR A 183 -24.46 -6.70 -0.54
N THR A 184 -23.13 -6.65 -0.32
CA THR A 184 -22.11 -6.54 -1.38
C THR A 184 -22.27 -7.59 -2.48
N GLU A 185 -22.44 -8.86 -2.13
CA GLU A 185 -22.52 -9.96 -3.11
C GLU A 185 -23.68 -9.76 -4.10
N LYS A 186 -24.91 -9.55 -3.58
CA LYS A 186 -26.13 -9.32 -4.38
C LYS A 186 -26.03 -8.08 -5.27
N ILE A 187 -25.43 -7.01 -4.75
CA ILE A 187 -25.22 -5.76 -5.49
C ILE A 187 -24.26 -5.99 -6.66
N LEU A 188 -23.15 -6.71 -6.42
CA LEU A 188 -22.19 -7.05 -7.48
C LEU A 188 -22.80 -8.01 -8.50
N GLU A 189 -23.52 -9.05 -8.08
CA GLU A 189 -24.25 -9.96 -8.99
C GLU A 189 -25.24 -9.20 -9.90
N THR A 190 -25.98 -8.25 -9.34
CA THR A 190 -26.92 -7.40 -10.10
C THR A 190 -26.19 -6.56 -11.15
N CYS A 191 -25.02 -6.01 -10.80
CA CYS A 191 -24.17 -5.26 -11.71
C CYS A 191 -23.56 -6.15 -12.81
N GLU A 192 -23.04 -7.33 -12.44
CA GLU A 192 -22.42 -8.28 -13.36
C GLU A 192 -23.44 -8.84 -14.37
N GLY A 193 -24.69 -9.07 -13.94
CA GLY A 193 -25.79 -9.40 -14.83
C GLY A 193 -26.10 -8.27 -15.83
N PHE A 194 -26.21 -7.03 -15.36
CA PHE A 194 -26.44 -5.86 -16.23
C PHE A 194 -25.28 -5.62 -17.22
N ALA A 195 -24.04 -5.87 -16.82
CA ALA A 195 -22.86 -5.85 -17.68
C ALA A 195 -22.89 -6.97 -18.74
N LEU A 196 -23.31 -8.18 -18.35
CA LEU A 196 -23.37 -9.33 -19.25
C LEU A 196 -24.44 -9.14 -20.35
N GLU A 197 -25.59 -8.56 -20.04
CA GLU A 197 -26.62 -8.26 -21.05
C GLU A 197 -26.17 -7.20 -22.07
N ALA A 198 -25.36 -6.21 -21.65
CA ALA A 198 -24.71 -5.28 -22.58
C ALA A 198 -23.74 -5.98 -23.55
N VAL A 199 -22.99 -6.98 -23.07
CA VAL A 199 -22.09 -7.78 -23.92
C VAL A 199 -22.84 -8.73 -24.85
N LYS A 200 -23.96 -9.32 -24.39
CA LYS A 200 -24.80 -10.20 -25.22
C LYS A 200 -25.56 -9.47 -26.34
N SER A 201 -25.91 -8.20 -26.12
CA SER A 201 -26.69 -7.39 -27.07
C SER A 201 -25.84 -6.75 -28.17
N SER A 202 -24.58 -6.42 -27.90
CA SER A 202 -23.64 -5.92 -28.93
C SER A 202 -22.96 -7.03 -29.74
N ALA A 203 -22.68 -6.75 -31.01
CA ALA A 203 -21.93 -7.66 -31.89
C ALA A 203 -20.41 -7.67 -31.58
N PHE A 204 -19.88 -6.55 -31.09
CA PHE A 204 -18.48 -6.40 -30.69
C PHE A 204 -18.37 -5.82 -29.29
N THR A 205 -17.32 -6.20 -28.56
CA THR A 205 -17.03 -5.64 -27.24
C THR A 205 -15.54 -5.34 -27.08
N ILE A 206 -15.21 -4.13 -26.61
CA ILE A 206 -13.89 -3.81 -26.06
C ILE A 206 -14.02 -3.86 -24.53
N CYS A 207 -13.49 -4.94 -23.96
CA CYS A 207 -13.46 -5.20 -22.53
C CYS A 207 -12.21 -4.56 -21.90
N LEU A 208 -12.42 -3.57 -21.02
CA LEU A 208 -11.36 -2.69 -20.52
C LEU A 208 -10.92 -3.07 -19.09
N GLY A 209 -9.68 -3.50 -18.95
CA GLY A 209 -9.07 -3.82 -17.65
C GLY A 209 -9.07 -5.30 -17.29
N LYS A 210 -8.15 -5.66 -16.38
CA LYS A 210 -7.90 -7.06 -15.99
C LYS A 210 -9.12 -7.70 -15.33
N GLN A 211 -9.77 -6.96 -14.45
CA GLN A 211 -10.92 -7.39 -13.65
C GLN A 211 -12.09 -7.77 -14.58
N ASN A 212 -12.48 -6.87 -15.48
CA ASN A 212 -13.49 -7.14 -16.52
C ASN A 212 -13.10 -8.35 -17.40
N SER A 213 -11.82 -8.49 -17.77
CA SER A 213 -11.36 -9.62 -18.58
C SER A 213 -11.57 -10.97 -17.86
N ILE A 214 -11.39 -11.01 -16.54
CA ILE A 214 -11.61 -12.21 -15.72
C ILE A 214 -13.12 -12.46 -15.59
N LEU A 215 -13.90 -11.41 -15.30
CA LEU A 215 -15.35 -11.48 -15.16
C LEU A 215 -16.02 -12.02 -16.43
N LEU A 216 -15.81 -11.38 -17.60
CA LEU A 216 -16.48 -11.78 -18.83
C LEU A 216 -16.13 -13.21 -19.24
N ARG A 217 -14.88 -13.65 -19.00
CA ARG A 217 -14.49 -15.04 -19.23
C ARG A 217 -15.28 -16.00 -18.34
N ARG A 218 -15.45 -15.66 -17.06
CA ARG A 218 -16.21 -16.45 -16.07
C ARG A 218 -17.70 -16.50 -16.40
N GLU A 219 -18.31 -15.39 -16.79
CA GLU A 219 -19.76 -15.32 -17.03
C GLU A 219 -20.17 -15.78 -18.44
N LEU A 220 -19.42 -15.47 -19.49
CA LEU A 220 -19.70 -16.00 -20.83
C LEU A 220 -19.53 -17.53 -20.90
N GLN A 221 -18.71 -18.13 -20.04
CA GLN A 221 -18.61 -19.59 -19.90
C GLN A 221 -19.82 -20.23 -19.21
N LYS A 222 -20.57 -19.48 -18.40
CA LYS A 222 -21.81 -19.94 -17.75
C LYS A 222 -23.07 -19.60 -18.55
N ALA A 223 -22.97 -18.68 -19.51
CA ALA A 223 -24.11 -18.14 -20.24
C ALA A 223 -24.80 -19.24 -21.06
N GLU A 224 -26.00 -19.63 -20.65
CA GLU A 224 -26.85 -20.56 -21.40
C GLU A 224 -27.06 -20.05 -22.84
N GLY A 225 -27.09 -20.98 -23.79
CA GLY A 225 -27.25 -20.67 -25.20
C GLY A 225 -25.96 -20.36 -25.95
N LEU A 226 -24.82 -20.16 -25.26
CA LEU A 226 -23.56 -19.75 -25.87
C LEU A 226 -22.43 -20.80 -25.76
N TYR A 227 -21.62 -20.88 -26.81
CA TYR A 227 -20.34 -21.58 -26.87
C TYR A 227 -19.21 -20.56 -27.07
N LEU A 228 -18.09 -20.73 -26.36
CA LEU A 228 -17.01 -19.73 -26.28
C LEU A 228 -15.70 -20.27 -26.85
N GLU A 229 -15.19 -19.61 -27.90
CA GLU A 229 -13.90 -19.90 -28.52
C GLU A 229 -12.87 -18.80 -28.18
N GLU A 230 -11.63 -19.15 -27.86
CA GLU A 230 -10.53 -18.18 -27.62
C GLU A 230 -9.53 -18.19 -28.77
N TYR A 231 -9.51 -17.12 -29.56
CA TYR A 231 -8.61 -16.96 -30.70
C TYR A 231 -7.38 -16.17 -30.30
N ARG A 232 -6.20 -16.78 -30.44
CA ARG A 232 -4.90 -16.16 -30.13
C ARG A 232 -4.45 -15.26 -31.29
N ILE A 233 -4.18 -14.00 -30.98
CA ILE A 233 -3.60 -13.05 -31.93
C ILE A 233 -2.10 -13.35 -32.03
N ARG A 234 -1.59 -13.52 -33.26
CA ARG A 234 -0.21 -13.97 -33.54
C ARG A 234 0.82 -12.84 -33.39
N ILE A 235 0.90 -12.28 -32.20
CA ILE A 235 1.82 -11.19 -31.82
C ILE A 235 2.64 -11.68 -30.60
N PRO A 236 3.96 -11.44 -30.53
CA PRO A 236 4.83 -11.87 -29.42
C PRO A 236 4.69 -10.97 -28.18
N LEU A 237 3.45 -10.58 -27.85
CA LEU A 237 3.13 -9.77 -26.67
C LEU A 237 2.24 -10.56 -25.71
N SER A 238 2.26 -10.16 -24.45
CA SER A 238 1.33 -10.66 -23.44
C SER A 238 0.54 -9.51 -22.82
N MET A 239 -0.73 -9.76 -22.53
CA MET A 239 -1.64 -8.86 -21.83
C MET A 239 -2.24 -9.63 -20.66
N TYR A 240 -2.20 -9.05 -19.46
CA TYR A 240 -2.58 -9.72 -18.21
C TYR A 240 -1.88 -11.06 -17.96
N GLN A 241 -0.59 -11.17 -18.32
CA GLN A 241 0.21 -12.41 -18.22
C GLN A 241 -0.30 -13.57 -19.11
N ARG A 242 -1.13 -13.26 -20.12
CA ARG A 242 -1.63 -14.22 -21.12
C ARG A 242 -1.23 -13.79 -22.52
N GLN A 243 -1.11 -14.74 -23.45
CA GLN A 243 -1.00 -14.42 -24.87
C GLN A 243 -2.22 -13.61 -25.31
N VAL A 244 -1.98 -12.54 -26.09
CA VAL A 244 -3.04 -11.67 -26.60
C VAL A 244 -4.06 -12.49 -27.41
N SER A 245 -5.34 -12.29 -27.13
CA SER A 245 -6.44 -13.06 -27.67
C SER A 245 -7.73 -12.24 -27.71
N CYS A 246 -8.70 -12.71 -28.50
CA CYS A 246 -10.10 -12.33 -28.39
C CYS A 246 -10.96 -13.57 -28.06
N LEU A 247 -12.17 -13.34 -27.56
CA LEU A 247 -13.20 -14.37 -27.44
C LEU A 247 -14.20 -14.22 -28.58
N VAL A 248 -14.67 -15.34 -29.11
CA VAL A 248 -15.82 -15.40 -30.01
C VAL A 248 -16.91 -16.19 -29.30
N ALA A 249 -18.02 -15.53 -29.00
CA ALA A 249 -19.22 -16.17 -28.46
C ALA A 249 -20.14 -16.55 -29.64
N ARG A 250 -20.46 -17.83 -29.76
CA ARG A 250 -21.39 -18.38 -30.75
C ARG A 250 -22.65 -18.89 -30.08
N ASP A 251 -23.77 -18.91 -30.80
CA ASP A 251 -24.92 -19.71 -30.39
C ASP A 251 -24.77 -21.20 -30.75
N HIS A 252 -25.72 -22.02 -30.32
CA HIS A 252 -25.81 -23.44 -30.69
C HIS A 252 -25.93 -23.71 -32.22
N GLY A 253 -26.30 -22.71 -33.02
CA GLY A 253 -26.29 -22.78 -34.49
C GLY A 253 -24.93 -22.43 -35.11
N GLY A 254 -23.91 -22.10 -34.29
CA GLY A 254 -22.59 -21.65 -34.73
C GLY A 254 -22.52 -20.18 -35.13
N THR A 255 -23.63 -19.43 -35.06
CA THR A 255 -23.70 -18.01 -35.42
C THR A 255 -22.91 -17.21 -34.41
N ILE A 256 -22.00 -16.34 -34.88
CA ILE A 256 -21.28 -15.42 -33.99
C ILE A 256 -22.29 -14.41 -33.42
N ARG A 257 -22.40 -14.36 -32.10
CA ARG A 257 -23.25 -13.43 -31.36
C ARG A 257 -22.47 -12.23 -30.84
N ASN A 258 -21.23 -12.45 -30.37
CA ASN A 258 -20.34 -11.37 -29.95
C ASN A 258 -18.87 -11.74 -30.20
N VAL A 259 -18.03 -10.74 -30.49
CA VAL A 259 -16.56 -10.87 -30.40
C VAL A 259 -15.99 -9.91 -29.36
N VAL A 260 -15.40 -10.45 -28.29
CA VAL A 260 -14.79 -9.69 -27.19
C VAL A 260 -13.29 -9.53 -27.41
N PHE A 261 -12.85 -8.29 -27.54
CA PHE A 261 -11.44 -7.89 -27.49
C PHE A 261 -11.09 -7.34 -26.13
N PHE A 262 -9.88 -7.62 -25.65
CA PHE A 262 -9.39 -7.09 -24.38
C PHE A 262 -8.48 -5.88 -24.63
N SER A 263 -8.59 -4.85 -23.80
CA SER A 263 -7.72 -3.68 -23.84
C SER A 263 -7.35 -3.25 -22.43
N TYR A 264 -6.16 -2.67 -22.24
CA TYR A 264 -5.86 -2.01 -20.98
C TYR A 264 -6.85 -0.86 -20.72
N HIS A 265 -7.14 -0.66 -19.43
CA HIS A 265 -7.98 0.43 -18.94
C HIS A 265 -7.33 1.79 -19.26
N GLY A 266 -8.11 2.84 -19.52
CA GLY A 266 -7.60 4.17 -19.90
C GLY A 266 -6.45 4.69 -19.01
N MET A 267 -6.52 4.41 -17.71
CA MET A 267 -5.50 4.71 -16.70
C MET A 267 -4.08 4.20 -17.04
N TYR A 268 -3.96 3.11 -17.81
CA TYR A 268 -2.67 2.56 -18.25
C TYR A 268 -1.96 3.48 -19.25
N PHE A 269 -2.71 4.26 -20.03
CA PHE A 269 -2.15 5.21 -21.00
C PHE A 269 -1.94 6.59 -20.38
N THR A 270 -2.81 7.01 -19.46
CA THR A 270 -2.81 8.38 -18.89
C THR A 270 -2.04 8.54 -17.59
N HIS A 271 -1.96 7.51 -16.74
CA HIS A 271 -1.33 7.60 -15.41
C HIS A 271 -0.18 6.62 -15.18
N LEU A 272 -0.11 5.53 -15.94
CA LEU A 272 0.99 4.58 -15.84
C LEU A 272 2.05 4.89 -16.90
N VAL A 273 3.24 5.29 -16.42
CA VAL A 273 4.45 5.49 -17.23
C VAL A 273 4.92 4.21 -17.95
N LYS A 274 4.20 3.08 -17.83
CA LYS A 274 4.64 1.72 -18.15
C LYS A 274 4.22 1.17 -19.51
N SER A 275 3.88 2.03 -20.46
CA SER A 275 3.41 1.63 -21.79
C SER A 275 4.59 1.48 -22.76
N THR A 276 4.95 0.23 -23.14
CA THR A 276 5.92 0.03 -24.24
C THR A 276 5.29 0.41 -25.57
N LYS A 277 6.12 0.76 -26.56
CA LYS A 277 5.68 1.22 -27.88
C LYS A 277 4.87 0.16 -28.63
N GLU A 278 5.26 -1.11 -28.49
CA GLU A 278 4.60 -2.28 -29.07
C GLU A 278 3.22 -2.48 -28.45
N MET A 279 3.08 -2.22 -27.14
CA MET A 279 1.81 -2.27 -26.44
C MET A 279 0.86 -1.16 -26.92
N LEU A 280 1.37 0.06 -27.08
CA LEU A 280 0.59 1.17 -27.63
C LEU A 280 0.13 0.87 -29.07
N PHE A 281 0.99 0.31 -29.93
CA PHE A 281 0.60 -0.16 -31.26
C PHE A 281 -0.42 -1.29 -31.22
N LEU A 282 -0.35 -2.21 -30.25
CA LEU A 282 -1.34 -3.25 -30.07
C LEU A 282 -2.74 -2.66 -29.76
N HIS A 283 -2.82 -1.62 -28.93
CA HIS A 283 -4.10 -0.97 -28.65
C HIS A 283 -4.63 -0.17 -29.85
N ASP A 284 -3.75 0.49 -30.63
CA ASP A 284 -4.19 1.06 -31.91
C ASP A 284 -4.72 -0.01 -32.86
N LEU A 285 -4.06 -1.17 -32.99
CA LEU A 285 -4.52 -2.29 -33.82
C LEU A 285 -5.88 -2.83 -33.37
N ILE A 286 -6.03 -3.14 -32.07
CA ILE A 286 -7.27 -3.71 -31.51
C ILE A 286 -8.43 -2.74 -31.70
N TRP A 287 -8.26 -1.47 -31.30
CA TRP A 287 -9.35 -0.50 -31.41
C TRP A 287 -9.66 -0.19 -32.88
N ASN A 288 -8.67 0.02 -33.76
CA ASN A 288 -8.93 0.28 -35.18
C ASN A 288 -9.72 -0.86 -35.82
N GLY A 289 -9.29 -2.12 -35.63
CA GLY A 289 -9.95 -3.28 -36.24
C GLY A 289 -11.36 -3.50 -35.74
N VAL A 290 -11.60 -3.33 -34.43
CA VAL A 290 -12.96 -3.41 -33.86
C VAL A 290 -13.85 -2.31 -34.41
N CYS A 291 -13.36 -1.07 -34.50
CA CYS A 291 -14.12 0.06 -35.03
C CYS A 291 -14.48 -0.13 -36.50
N GLU A 292 -13.54 -0.62 -37.31
CA GLU A 292 -13.75 -0.95 -38.73
C GLU A 292 -14.86 -2.02 -38.88
N TRP A 293 -14.78 -3.11 -38.11
CA TRP A 293 -15.80 -4.17 -38.15
C TRP A 293 -17.17 -3.74 -37.59
N SER A 294 -17.20 -2.88 -36.57
CA SER A 294 -18.44 -2.35 -35.98
C SER A 294 -18.99 -1.11 -36.70
N ARG A 295 -18.38 -0.68 -37.81
CA ARG A 295 -18.72 0.56 -38.55
C ARG A 295 -18.77 1.80 -37.65
N VAL A 296 -17.81 1.90 -36.72
CA VAL A 296 -17.60 3.07 -35.86
C VAL A 296 -16.43 3.87 -36.44
N PRO A 297 -16.58 5.17 -36.73
CA PRO A 297 -15.48 5.99 -37.22
C PRO A 297 -14.32 6.08 -36.23
N VAL A 298 -13.10 5.89 -36.73
CA VAL A 298 -11.87 6.09 -35.94
C VAL A 298 -11.42 7.55 -36.10
N ALA A 299 -11.41 8.30 -34.99
CA ALA A 299 -10.94 9.69 -34.99
C ALA A 299 -9.43 9.77 -35.26
N THR A 300 -8.65 8.92 -34.57
CA THR A 300 -7.19 8.88 -34.70
C THR A 300 -6.67 7.45 -34.76
N HIS A 301 -6.22 7.00 -35.94
CA HIS A 301 -5.66 5.65 -36.14
C HIS A 301 -4.38 5.34 -35.33
N ARG A 302 -3.68 6.37 -34.86
CA ARG A 302 -2.45 6.30 -34.04
C ARG A 302 -2.62 6.92 -32.65
N HIS A 303 -3.83 6.90 -32.10
CA HIS A 303 -4.15 7.54 -30.83
C HIS A 303 -3.25 7.02 -29.70
N PHE A 304 -3.20 5.69 -29.52
CA PHE A 304 -2.44 5.10 -28.42
C PHE A 304 -0.93 5.29 -28.62
N SER A 305 -0.43 5.03 -29.82
CA SER A 305 1.00 5.21 -30.16
C SER A 305 1.45 6.68 -30.16
N ASN A 306 0.54 7.66 -30.15
CA ASN A 306 0.87 9.06 -29.91
C ASN A 306 1.13 9.39 -28.42
N PHE A 307 0.57 8.67 -27.43
CA PHE A 307 0.97 8.85 -26.01
C PHE A 307 2.48 8.60 -25.83
N GLY A 308 3.06 7.67 -26.60
CA GLY A 308 4.50 7.41 -26.63
C GLY A 308 5.36 8.63 -27.00
N LYS A 309 4.80 9.63 -27.70
CA LYS A 309 5.50 10.89 -27.98
C LYS A 309 5.49 11.84 -26.80
N GLU A 310 4.49 11.75 -25.91
CA GLU A 310 4.45 12.52 -24.67
C GLU A 310 5.36 11.94 -23.57
N LEU A 311 5.79 10.67 -23.69
CA LEU A 311 6.90 10.16 -22.85
C LEU A 311 8.19 11.00 -23.02
N HIS A 312 8.42 11.64 -24.17
CA HIS A 312 9.53 12.60 -24.34
C HIS A 312 9.36 13.92 -23.56
N ARG A 313 8.21 14.16 -22.90
CA ARG A 313 8.01 15.25 -21.93
C ARG A 313 8.25 14.82 -20.48
N LEU A 314 8.39 13.52 -20.20
CA LEU A 314 8.75 13.06 -18.86
C LEU A 314 10.12 13.62 -18.52
N ASN A 315 10.31 14.01 -17.26
CA ASN A 315 11.63 14.40 -16.83
C ASN A 315 12.56 13.15 -16.84
N PRO A 316 13.88 13.32 -17.00
CA PRO A 316 14.82 12.21 -17.09
C PRO A 316 14.77 11.23 -15.91
N LEU A 317 14.36 11.69 -14.72
CA LEU A 317 14.23 10.82 -13.54
C LEU A 317 13.02 9.89 -13.65
N ASP A 318 11.88 10.36 -14.18
CA ASP A 318 10.70 9.52 -14.38
C ASP A 318 10.95 8.45 -15.45
N ILE A 319 11.67 8.79 -16.53
CA ILE A 319 12.16 7.84 -17.55
C ILE A 319 13.05 6.78 -16.88
N ALA A 320 14.04 7.21 -16.08
CA ALA A 320 14.96 6.30 -15.41
C ALA A 320 14.26 5.39 -14.38
N ILE A 321 13.29 5.92 -13.61
CA ILE A 321 12.48 5.12 -12.68
C ILE A 321 11.61 4.13 -13.43
N HIS A 322 10.95 4.53 -14.53
CA HIS A 322 10.12 3.65 -15.32
C HIS A 322 10.90 2.44 -15.83
N HIS A 323 11.99 2.67 -16.57
CA HIS A 323 12.76 1.58 -17.16
C HIS A 323 13.42 0.72 -16.09
N LEU A 324 13.90 1.28 -14.98
CA LEU A 324 14.46 0.50 -13.88
C LEU A 324 13.44 -0.49 -13.29
N VAL A 325 12.16 -0.11 -13.24
CA VAL A 325 11.08 -1.02 -12.83
C VAL A 325 10.79 -2.08 -13.89
N MET A 326 10.89 -1.76 -15.19
CA MET A 326 10.76 -2.76 -16.26
C MET A 326 11.88 -3.81 -16.22
N GLU A 327 13.13 -3.38 -16.01
CA GLU A 327 14.28 -4.27 -15.87
C GLU A 327 14.10 -5.22 -14.68
N GLN A 328 13.62 -4.70 -13.55
CA GLN A 328 13.31 -5.51 -12.36
C GLN A 328 12.15 -6.49 -12.58
N GLN A 329 11.15 -6.14 -13.39
CA GLN A 329 9.98 -6.98 -13.65
C GLN A 329 10.24 -8.06 -14.72
N THR A 330 11.12 -7.79 -15.68
CA THR A 330 11.42 -8.70 -16.81
C THR A 330 12.72 -9.49 -16.65
N GLY A 331 13.62 -9.05 -15.76
CA GLY A 331 14.99 -9.57 -15.67
C GLY A 331 15.86 -9.21 -16.87
N THR A 332 15.38 -8.38 -17.80
CA THR A 332 16.06 -7.99 -19.04
C THR A 332 16.46 -6.51 -18.95
N ILE A 333 17.71 -6.19 -19.27
CA ILE A 333 18.22 -4.80 -19.22
C ILE A 333 17.77 -4.03 -20.47
N THR A 334 17.51 -2.73 -20.32
CA THR A 334 17.20 -1.84 -21.45
C THR A 334 18.44 -1.72 -22.34
N PRO A 335 18.37 -1.99 -23.66
CA PRO A 335 19.50 -1.86 -24.58
C PRO A 335 20.19 -0.51 -24.44
N HIS A 336 21.53 -0.50 -24.46
CA HIS A 336 22.33 0.71 -24.19
C HIS A 336 22.00 1.85 -25.16
N GLU A 337 21.87 1.56 -26.46
CA GLU A 337 21.51 2.55 -27.47
C GLU A 337 20.13 3.18 -27.20
N GLU A 338 19.14 2.38 -26.80
CA GLU A 338 17.79 2.85 -26.45
C GLU A 338 17.83 3.71 -25.19
N ALA A 339 18.52 3.26 -24.14
CA ALA A 339 18.69 3.98 -22.89
C ALA A 339 19.43 5.32 -23.08
N ILE A 340 20.44 5.35 -23.94
CA ILE A 340 21.15 6.59 -24.33
C ILE A 340 20.20 7.50 -25.10
N ALA A 341 19.49 7.01 -26.12
CA ALA A 341 18.58 7.83 -26.92
C ALA A 341 17.45 8.47 -26.09
N MET A 342 16.88 7.74 -25.13
CA MET A 342 15.83 8.26 -24.24
C MET A 342 16.33 9.33 -23.26
N LEU A 343 17.60 9.28 -22.88
CA LEU A 343 18.17 10.17 -21.86
C LEU A 343 19.17 11.18 -22.44
N GLN A 344 19.38 11.19 -23.76
CA GLN A 344 20.52 11.84 -24.42
C GLN A 344 20.76 13.28 -23.94
N THR A 345 19.74 14.14 -23.98
CA THR A 345 19.84 15.55 -23.54
C THR A 345 20.23 15.69 -22.07
N TYR A 346 19.85 14.75 -21.21
CA TYR A 346 20.30 14.72 -19.81
C TYR A 346 21.75 14.24 -19.69
N LEU A 347 22.12 13.19 -20.43
CA LEU A 347 23.48 12.63 -20.41
C LEU A 347 24.53 13.61 -20.94
N GLU A 348 24.21 14.35 -22.00
CA GLU A 348 25.02 15.43 -22.56
C GLU A 348 25.18 16.57 -21.54
N LYS A 349 24.05 17.06 -20.98
CA LYS A 349 24.03 18.16 -20.00
C LYS A 349 24.81 17.86 -18.72
N GLU A 350 24.86 16.60 -18.32
CA GLU A 350 25.51 16.15 -17.07
C GLU A 350 26.90 15.55 -17.30
N GLY A 351 27.39 15.50 -18.54
CA GLY A 351 28.70 14.94 -18.88
C GLY A 351 28.82 13.42 -18.65
N LEU A 352 27.69 12.69 -18.71
CA LEU A 352 27.62 11.27 -18.37
C LEU A 352 27.83 10.32 -19.55
N LEU A 353 27.81 10.82 -20.79
CA LEU A 353 27.89 9.98 -21.99
C LEU A 353 29.09 9.03 -21.99
N ASP A 354 30.28 9.53 -21.65
CA ASP A 354 31.50 8.69 -21.69
C ASP A 354 31.54 7.67 -20.54
N THR A 355 30.99 8.04 -19.36
CA THR A 355 30.78 7.09 -18.25
C THR A 355 29.85 5.95 -18.66
N ILE A 356 28.81 6.26 -19.45
CA ILE A 356 27.79 5.29 -19.89
C ILE A 356 28.29 4.42 -21.03
N ARG A 357 29.04 5.00 -21.99
CA ARG A 357 29.70 4.26 -23.08
C ARG A 357 30.79 3.31 -22.59
N GLY A 358 31.30 3.52 -21.38
CA GLY A 358 32.24 2.60 -20.71
C GLY A 358 31.59 1.47 -19.91
N LEU A 359 30.25 1.39 -19.85
CA LEU A 359 29.54 0.29 -19.22
C LEU A 359 29.55 -0.95 -20.13
N ASP A 360 29.63 -2.14 -19.55
CA ASP A 360 29.45 -3.39 -20.31
C ASP A 360 27.95 -3.68 -20.55
N GLU A 361 27.63 -4.53 -21.54
CA GLU A 361 26.23 -4.85 -21.93
C GLU A 361 25.41 -5.49 -20.79
N THR A 362 26.04 -6.06 -19.76
CA THR A 362 25.37 -6.62 -18.57
C THR A 362 25.10 -5.57 -17.49
N GLN A 363 25.57 -4.34 -17.67
CA GLN A 363 25.32 -3.22 -16.78
C GLN A 363 24.18 -2.34 -17.30
N SER A 364 23.23 -2.03 -16.42
CA SER A 364 22.10 -1.16 -16.75
C SER A 364 22.50 0.32 -16.74
N VAL A 365 22.50 0.93 -17.93
CA VAL A 365 22.59 2.39 -18.13
C VAL A 365 21.57 3.12 -17.25
N ILE A 366 20.33 2.65 -17.28
CA ILE A 366 19.19 3.22 -16.55
C ILE A 366 19.45 3.24 -15.04
N LYS A 367 19.95 2.14 -14.49
CA LYS A 367 20.31 2.02 -13.07
C LYS A 367 21.46 2.93 -12.68
N THR A 368 22.47 3.06 -13.54
CA THR A 368 23.61 3.98 -13.34
C THR A 368 23.13 5.43 -13.30
N VAL A 369 22.29 5.85 -14.26
CA VAL A 369 21.70 7.20 -14.33
C VAL A 369 20.81 7.48 -13.10
N HIS A 370 19.90 6.58 -12.74
CA HIS A 370 19.07 6.71 -11.55
C HIS A 370 19.92 6.84 -10.26
N THR A 371 21.03 6.10 -10.18
CA THR A 371 21.96 6.17 -9.03
C THR A 371 22.68 7.52 -8.98
N TYR A 372 23.14 8.03 -10.12
CA TYR A 372 23.73 9.37 -10.22
C TYR A 372 22.73 10.47 -9.81
N MET A 373 21.51 10.47 -10.38
CA MET A 373 20.45 11.40 -10.01
C MET A 373 20.14 11.37 -8.50
N SER A 374 20.06 10.16 -7.94
CA SER A 374 19.83 9.94 -6.50
C SER A 374 20.98 10.47 -5.63
N ALA A 375 22.23 10.38 -6.10
CA ALA A 375 23.39 10.91 -5.40
C ALA A 375 23.43 12.44 -5.48
N LYS A 376 23.25 13.02 -6.68
CA LYS A 376 23.19 14.47 -6.92
C LYS A 376 22.08 15.13 -6.11
N GLY A 377 20.89 14.51 -6.05
CA GLY A 377 19.79 14.98 -5.20
C GLY A 377 20.13 14.99 -3.70
N LYS A 378 20.82 13.96 -3.20
CA LYS A 378 21.30 13.92 -1.80
C LYS A 378 22.37 14.99 -1.53
N GLN A 379 23.27 15.23 -2.48
CA GLN A 379 24.29 16.27 -2.38
C GLN A 379 23.65 17.65 -2.30
N ALA A 380 22.73 17.98 -3.21
CA ALA A 380 21.98 19.24 -3.18
C ALA A 380 21.20 19.44 -1.86
N MET A 381 20.57 18.39 -1.32
CA MET A 381 19.92 18.44 0.00
C MET A 381 20.91 18.58 1.18
N SER A 382 22.19 18.25 0.97
CA SER A 382 23.24 18.37 1.99
C SER A 382 23.87 19.77 2.05
N GLU A 383 23.77 20.56 0.99
CA GLU A 383 24.35 21.90 0.88
C GLU A 383 23.75 22.89 1.90
N PRO A 384 24.55 23.81 2.47
CA PRO A 384 24.08 24.80 3.43
C PRO A 384 22.95 25.66 2.89
N GLY A 385 23.08 26.19 1.67
CA GLY A 385 22.08 27.08 1.05
C GLY A 385 20.71 26.41 0.85
N TRP A 386 20.69 25.12 0.47
CA TRP A 386 19.43 24.37 0.38
C TRP A 386 18.79 24.19 1.76
N LYS A 387 19.56 23.79 2.77
CA LYS A 387 19.06 23.62 4.15
C LYS A 387 18.54 24.92 4.75
N GLU A 388 19.20 26.04 4.47
CA GLU A 388 18.88 27.38 4.96
C GLU A 388 17.58 27.94 4.34
N THR A 389 17.33 27.66 3.07
CA THR A 389 16.19 28.19 2.30
C THR A 389 15.10 27.14 2.08
N LYS A 390 15.19 26.35 1.00
CA LYS A 390 14.20 25.35 0.60
C LYS A 390 13.94 24.27 1.65
N GLY A 391 14.96 23.91 2.43
CA GLY A 391 14.87 22.98 3.55
C GLY A 391 14.04 23.53 4.72
N LYS A 392 14.25 24.79 5.11
CA LYS A 392 13.40 25.49 6.10
C LYS A 392 11.99 25.68 5.57
N GLU A 393 11.82 26.10 4.31
CA GLU A 393 10.51 26.30 3.68
C GLU A 393 9.70 25.00 3.59
N ALA A 394 10.30 23.90 3.13
CA ALA A 394 9.66 22.59 3.08
C ALA A 394 9.35 22.05 4.49
N ALA A 395 10.22 22.32 5.48
CA ALA A 395 9.93 22.00 6.88
C ALA A 395 8.78 22.84 7.45
N ALA A 396 8.68 24.13 7.09
CA ALA A 396 7.60 25.03 7.49
C ALA A 396 6.27 24.60 6.88
N LYS A 397 6.19 24.43 5.56
CA LYS A 397 5.00 23.89 4.85
C LYS A 397 4.56 22.56 5.44
N ARG A 398 5.50 21.66 5.73
CA ARG A 398 5.19 20.39 6.40
C ARG A 398 4.68 20.57 7.83
N ALA A 399 5.23 21.52 8.59
CA ALA A 399 4.78 21.82 9.94
C ALA A 399 3.38 22.45 9.94
N GLU A 400 3.07 23.28 8.95
CA GLU A 400 1.76 23.88 8.68
C GLU A 400 0.73 22.79 8.34
N THR A 401 0.99 21.92 7.35
CA THR A 401 0.12 20.78 7.02
C THR A 401 -0.08 19.83 8.20
N ILE A 402 0.93 19.60 9.04
CA ILE A 402 0.80 18.77 10.25
C ILE A 402 0.05 19.52 11.38
N SER A 403 0.03 20.85 11.35
CA SER A 403 -0.65 21.70 12.34
C SER A 403 -2.12 21.95 12.01
N ASP A 404 -2.51 21.84 10.74
CA ASP A 404 -3.89 21.87 10.26
C ASP A 404 -4.81 20.93 11.10
N PRO A 405 -5.90 21.45 11.70
CA PRO A 405 -6.86 20.65 12.46
C PRO A 405 -7.50 19.52 11.63
N LEU A 406 -7.86 19.78 10.38
CA LEU A 406 -8.53 18.83 9.49
C LEU A 406 -7.58 17.73 9.03
N TRP A 407 -6.30 18.06 8.81
CA TRP A 407 -5.26 17.05 8.58
C TRP A 407 -5.04 16.18 9.82
N LYS A 408 -4.95 16.77 11.02
CA LYS A 408 -4.83 16.03 12.29
C LYS A 408 -6.00 15.06 12.51
N GLU A 409 -7.23 15.53 12.27
CA GLU A 409 -8.47 14.77 12.43
C GLU A 409 -8.53 13.56 11.49
N THR A 410 -8.13 13.73 10.23
CA THR A 410 -8.24 12.72 9.17
C THR A 410 -6.94 11.90 9.03
N LYS A 411 -5.99 12.38 8.22
CA LYS A 411 -4.74 11.68 7.87
C LYS A 411 -3.79 11.53 9.05
N GLY A 412 -3.85 12.44 10.03
CA GLY A 412 -3.10 12.39 11.28
C GLY A 412 -3.50 11.19 12.15
N LYS A 413 -4.80 11.04 12.45
CA LYS A 413 -5.33 9.86 13.16
C LYS A 413 -5.07 8.57 12.37
N GLU A 414 -5.34 8.54 11.08
CA GLU A 414 -5.10 7.37 10.21
C GLU A 414 -3.63 6.91 10.26
N ARG A 415 -2.69 7.85 10.10
CA ARG A 415 -1.24 7.59 10.16
C ARG A 415 -0.80 7.13 11.54
N SER A 416 -1.36 7.71 12.60
CA SER A 416 -1.07 7.31 13.98
C SER A 416 -1.55 5.88 14.26
N ALA A 417 -2.78 5.53 13.82
CA ALA A 417 -3.31 4.18 13.94
C ALA A 417 -2.47 3.14 13.17
N LYS A 418 -2.10 3.43 11.91
CA LYS A 418 -1.23 2.56 11.10
C LYS A 418 0.17 2.40 11.69
N LEU A 419 0.74 3.47 12.26
CA LEU A 419 2.00 3.41 12.99
C LEU A 419 1.88 2.56 14.27
N SER A 420 0.79 2.71 15.03
CA SER A 420 0.50 1.89 16.21
C SER A 420 0.29 0.41 15.86
N GLN A 421 -0.38 0.09 14.76
CA GLN A 421 -0.50 -1.29 14.25
C GLN A 421 0.88 -1.86 13.86
N THR A 422 1.68 -1.10 13.12
CA THR A 422 3.03 -1.51 12.69
C THR A 422 3.94 -1.74 13.89
N ILE A 423 3.97 -0.83 14.86
CA ILE A 423 4.76 -0.95 16.09
C ILE A 423 4.26 -2.09 16.97
N ASN A 424 2.95 -2.39 16.95
CA ASN A 424 2.40 -3.47 17.77
C ASN A 424 2.52 -4.86 17.16
N ASN A 425 2.73 -4.97 15.84
CA ASN A 425 2.98 -6.23 15.14
C ASN A 425 4.15 -7.00 15.82
N PRO A 426 3.96 -8.28 16.23
CA PRO A 426 5.00 -9.07 16.88
C PRO A 426 6.29 -9.16 16.05
N LEU A 427 6.17 -9.38 14.75
CA LEU A 427 7.28 -9.58 13.82
C LEU A 427 8.11 -8.30 13.63
N TYR A 428 7.45 -7.12 13.70
CA TYR A 428 8.15 -5.83 13.77
C TYR A 428 8.87 -5.64 15.11
N LYS A 429 8.22 -5.96 16.24
CA LYS A 429 8.83 -5.86 17.58
C LYS A 429 10.09 -6.71 17.69
N GLU A 430 10.09 -7.92 17.14
CA GLU A 430 11.22 -8.84 17.25
C GLU A 430 12.39 -8.53 16.32
N THR A 431 12.15 -7.92 15.17
CA THR A 431 13.20 -7.58 14.18
C THR A 431 13.61 -6.11 14.30
N LYS A 432 12.95 -5.22 13.54
CA LYS A 432 13.28 -3.79 13.44
C LYS A 432 13.07 -3.03 14.75
N GLY A 433 12.15 -3.50 15.61
CA GLY A 433 11.92 -2.96 16.95
C GLY A 433 13.12 -3.14 17.87
N LYS A 434 13.69 -4.36 17.95
CA LYS A 434 14.94 -4.62 18.69
C LYS A 434 16.11 -3.84 18.11
N GLU A 435 16.26 -3.81 16.78
CA GLU A 435 17.35 -3.06 16.11
C GLU A 435 17.28 -1.54 16.36
N ALA A 436 16.09 -0.95 16.25
CA ALA A 436 15.86 0.46 16.55
C ALA A 436 16.09 0.77 18.04
N ALA A 437 15.63 -0.09 18.95
CA ALA A 437 15.90 0.04 20.38
C ALA A 437 17.41 -0.04 20.69
N ALA A 438 18.14 -0.95 20.05
CA ALA A 438 19.60 -1.07 20.18
C ALA A 438 20.32 0.18 19.66
N LYS A 439 19.93 0.71 18.49
CA LYS A 439 20.47 1.97 17.94
C LYS A 439 20.21 3.15 18.87
N ILE A 440 18.96 3.32 19.34
CA ILE A 440 18.59 4.39 20.29
C ILE A 440 19.33 4.23 21.62
N SER A 441 19.50 2.99 22.12
CA SER A 441 20.28 2.72 23.33
C SER A 441 21.74 3.10 23.14
N LYS A 442 22.36 2.72 22.02
CA LYS A 442 23.73 3.09 21.67
C LYS A 442 23.93 4.61 21.64
N THR A 443 23.05 5.34 20.96
CA THR A 443 23.07 6.82 20.94
C THR A 443 22.82 7.45 22.30
N LYS A 444 21.99 6.86 23.17
CA LYS A 444 21.78 7.36 24.55
C LYS A 444 22.90 6.97 25.51
N SER A 445 23.63 5.89 25.26
CA SER A 445 24.80 5.49 26.05
C SER A 445 26.05 6.29 25.72
N ASP A 446 26.12 6.84 24.50
CA ASP A 446 27.21 7.68 23.99
C ASP A 446 27.56 8.82 24.97
N PRO A 447 28.84 8.92 25.41
CA PRO A 447 29.28 9.95 26.35
C PRO A 447 29.07 11.38 25.83
N LEU A 448 29.28 11.62 24.54
CA LEU A 448 29.15 12.93 23.90
C LEU A 448 27.68 13.37 23.85
N TYR A 449 26.78 12.43 23.54
CA TYR A 449 25.32 12.67 23.58
C TYR A 449 24.86 12.98 25.01
N LYS A 450 25.31 12.21 26.01
CA LYS A 450 24.97 12.45 27.43
C LYS A 450 25.45 13.82 27.90
N ALA A 451 26.69 14.20 27.56
CA ALA A 451 27.30 15.47 27.98
C ALA A 451 26.61 16.70 27.38
N THR A 452 26.14 16.59 26.13
CA THR A 452 25.51 17.70 25.38
C THR A 452 23.97 17.62 25.43
N LYS A 453 23.33 17.00 24.44
CA LYS A 453 21.87 16.95 24.27
C LYS A 453 21.15 16.25 25.41
N GLY A 454 21.79 15.27 26.06
CA GLY A 454 21.25 14.56 27.23
C GLY A 454 20.98 15.51 28.40
N LYS A 455 22.00 16.30 28.80
CA LYS A 455 21.87 17.35 29.82
C LYS A 455 20.87 18.43 29.40
N GLU A 456 20.96 18.95 28.18
CA GLU A 456 20.09 20.02 27.69
C GLU A 456 18.60 19.62 27.68
N THR A 457 18.30 18.41 27.18
CA THR A 457 16.92 17.89 27.14
C THR A 457 16.42 17.60 28.56
N GLY A 458 17.28 17.10 29.44
CA GLY A 458 16.97 16.90 30.86
C GLY A 458 16.64 18.21 31.58
N ALA A 459 17.42 19.26 31.33
CA ALA A 459 17.20 20.60 31.89
C ALA A 459 15.86 21.19 31.41
N LYS A 460 15.57 21.12 30.10
CA LYS A 460 14.28 21.59 29.52
C LYS A 460 13.08 20.83 30.09
N ILE A 461 13.16 19.51 30.24
CA ILE A 461 12.08 18.71 30.85
C ILE A 461 11.91 19.06 32.34
N SER A 462 13.00 19.30 33.07
CA SER A 462 12.95 19.72 34.47
C SER A 462 12.38 21.14 34.65
N GLN A 463 12.70 22.07 33.75
CA GLN A 463 12.07 23.40 33.71
C GLN A 463 10.56 23.28 33.49
N ILE A 464 10.13 22.57 32.43
CA ILE A 464 8.69 22.36 32.14
C ILE A 464 7.95 21.67 33.29
N LYS A 465 8.58 20.71 33.98
CA LYS A 465 7.97 20.06 35.14
C LYS A 465 7.96 20.92 36.40
N ASN A 466 8.85 21.91 36.49
CA ASN A 466 8.91 22.82 37.62
C ASN A 466 8.06 24.08 37.45
N ASP A 467 7.72 24.43 36.22
CA ASP A 467 6.77 25.46 35.83
C ASP A 467 5.46 25.36 36.66
N PRO A 468 5.06 26.43 37.37
CA PRO A 468 3.84 26.44 38.18
C PRO A 468 2.57 26.17 37.37
N LEU A 469 2.47 26.74 36.16
CA LEU A 469 1.31 26.62 35.27
C LEU A 469 1.19 25.19 34.73
N TRP A 470 2.31 24.54 34.42
CA TRP A 470 2.32 23.12 34.06
C TRP A 470 1.90 22.23 35.23
N LYS A 471 2.43 22.47 36.45
CA LYS A 471 2.03 21.73 37.66
C LYS A 471 0.53 21.87 37.94
N GLU A 472 0.00 23.08 37.84
CA GLU A 472 -1.41 23.43 38.08
C GLU A 472 -2.35 22.78 37.07
N THR A 473 -2.00 22.80 35.77
CA THR A 473 -2.87 22.30 34.70
C THR A 473 -2.58 20.83 34.37
N LYS A 474 -1.58 20.59 33.51
CA LYS A 474 -1.18 19.26 33.00
C LYS A 474 -0.72 18.31 34.10
N GLY A 475 -0.07 18.84 35.14
CA GLY A 475 0.40 18.08 36.30
C GLY A 475 -0.75 17.52 37.14
N LYS A 476 -1.69 18.38 37.55
CA LYS A 476 -2.93 17.95 38.24
C LYS A 476 -3.77 17.03 37.34
N GLU A 477 -3.94 17.34 36.06
CA GLU A 477 -4.70 16.50 35.10
C GLU A 477 -4.09 15.09 34.95
N ALA A 478 -2.77 14.99 34.79
CA ALA A 478 -2.07 13.72 34.68
C ALA A 478 -2.08 12.93 36.00
N ALA A 479 -1.96 13.60 37.14
CA ALA A 479 -2.11 12.98 38.45
C ALA A 479 -3.54 12.45 38.67
N ALA A 480 -4.56 13.25 38.32
CA ALA A 480 -5.97 12.86 38.39
C ALA A 480 -6.27 11.65 37.50
N LYS A 481 -5.88 11.67 36.21
CA LYS A 481 -6.03 10.53 35.29
C LYS A 481 -5.32 9.27 35.80
N ARG A 482 -4.12 9.41 36.37
CA ARG A 482 -3.37 8.28 36.96
C ARG A 482 -4.04 7.73 38.23
N SER A 483 -4.62 8.58 39.06
CA SER A 483 -5.42 8.17 40.22
C SER A 483 -6.73 7.49 39.79
N GLN A 484 -7.43 8.05 38.81
CA GLN A 484 -8.67 7.52 38.23
C GLN A 484 -8.46 6.13 37.61
N THR A 485 -7.38 5.96 36.82
CA THR A 485 -6.97 4.66 36.27
C THR A 485 -6.61 3.65 37.38
N LYS A 486 -6.04 4.11 38.51
CA LYS A 486 -5.74 3.26 39.66
C LYS A 486 -6.96 2.95 40.52
N SER A 487 -8.00 3.79 40.52
CA SER A 487 -9.23 3.58 41.29
C SER A 487 -10.24 2.72 40.54
N ASP A 488 -10.20 2.72 39.21
CA ASP A 488 -10.98 1.88 38.28
C ASP A 488 -11.06 0.41 38.76
N PRO A 489 -12.27 -0.12 39.01
CA PRO A 489 -12.48 -1.52 39.42
C PRO A 489 -11.92 -2.54 38.43
N LEU A 490 -12.05 -2.29 37.13
CA LEU A 490 -11.60 -3.20 36.06
C LEU A 490 -10.07 -3.26 36.01
N TYR A 491 -9.41 -2.11 36.16
CA TYR A 491 -7.95 -2.03 36.25
C TYR A 491 -7.44 -2.74 37.52
N LYS A 492 -8.08 -2.53 38.68
CA LYS A 492 -7.72 -3.23 39.93
C LYS A 492 -7.89 -4.75 39.81
N ALA A 493 -9.00 -5.21 39.23
CA ALA A 493 -9.32 -6.62 39.10
C ALA A 493 -8.36 -7.37 38.16
N THR A 494 -7.92 -6.72 37.09
CA THR A 494 -7.03 -7.30 36.06
C THR A 494 -5.57 -6.92 36.29
N LYS A 495 -5.08 -5.85 35.65
CA LYS A 495 -3.66 -5.44 35.66
C LYS A 495 -3.13 -5.07 37.05
N GLY A 496 -3.98 -4.57 37.95
CA GLY A 496 -3.63 -4.23 39.32
C GLY A 496 -3.26 -5.46 40.14
N LYS A 497 -4.11 -6.49 40.13
CA LYS A 497 -3.81 -7.81 40.70
C LYS A 497 -2.60 -8.45 40.01
N GLU A 498 -2.53 -8.44 38.69
CA GLU A 498 -1.44 -9.07 37.92
C GLU A 498 -0.07 -8.43 38.23
N THR A 499 0.02 -7.09 38.23
CA THR A 499 1.27 -6.41 38.60
C THR A 499 1.59 -6.52 40.09
N GLY A 500 0.58 -6.51 40.96
CA GLY A 500 0.75 -6.80 42.40
C GLY A 500 1.30 -8.21 42.64
N ALA A 501 0.79 -9.21 41.93
CA ALA A 501 1.26 -10.59 41.97
C ALA A 501 2.70 -10.69 41.43
N LYS A 502 2.98 -10.13 40.24
CA LYS A 502 4.35 -10.13 39.66
C LYS A 502 5.37 -9.41 40.55
N ILE A 503 5.01 -8.30 41.20
CA ILE A 503 5.88 -7.60 42.16
C ILE A 503 6.08 -8.42 43.44
N SER A 504 5.04 -9.08 43.96
CA SER A 504 5.16 -9.96 45.14
C SER A 504 5.97 -11.22 44.84
N GLN A 505 5.78 -11.81 43.65
CA GLN A 505 6.52 -12.98 43.18
C GLN A 505 8.00 -12.64 43.00
N ALA A 506 8.31 -11.53 42.31
CA ALA A 506 9.68 -11.02 42.19
C ALA A 506 10.29 -10.64 43.56
N LYS A 507 9.52 -10.08 44.51
CA LYS A 507 10.02 -9.80 45.86
C LYS A 507 10.24 -11.04 46.72
N ASN A 508 9.56 -12.15 46.42
CA ASN A 508 9.65 -13.39 47.19
C ASN A 508 10.67 -14.37 46.61
N ASP A 509 11.00 -14.25 45.32
CA ASP A 509 12.08 -14.96 44.62
C ASP A 509 13.41 -14.87 45.42
N PRO A 510 14.00 -16.02 45.83
CA PRO A 510 15.27 -16.06 46.53
C PRO A 510 16.42 -15.41 45.74
N ILE A 511 16.46 -15.63 44.42
CA ILE A 511 17.51 -15.10 43.53
C ILE A 511 17.37 -13.57 43.44
N TYR A 512 16.15 -13.05 43.36
CA TYR A 512 15.95 -11.60 43.41
C TYR A 512 16.38 -11.01 44.74
N LYS A 513 16.03 -11.62 45.88
CA LYS A 513 16.47 -11.16 47.22
C LYS A 513 17.99 -11.15 47.33
N GLU A 514 18.65 -12.24 46.94
CA GLU A 514 20.11 -12.36 46.98
C GLU A 514 20.79 -11.35 46.04
N THR A 515 20.29 -11.20 44.81
CA THR A 515 20.80 -10.23 43.84
C THR A 515 20.61 -8.80 44.33
N LYS A 516 19.45 -8.46 44.92
CA LYS A 516 19.22 -7.13 45.50
C LYS A 516 20.09 -6.87 46.72
N ALA A 517 20.32 -7.88 47.56
CA ALA A 517 21.23 -7.79 48.70
C ALA A 517 22.68 -7.57 48.24
N LYS A 518 23.16 -8.33 47.25
CA LYS A 518 24.48 -8.16 46.62
C LYS A 518 24.62 -6.79 45.94
N GLU A 519 23.60 -6.30 45.23
CA GLU A 519 23.62 -4.96 44.62
C GLU A 519 23.64 -3.83 45.67
N LEU A 520 22.90 -3.99 46.78
CA LEU A 520 22.91 -3.03 47.90
C LEU A 520 24.23 -3.06 48.69
N ALA A 521 24.83 -4.25 48.85
CA ALA A 521 26.16 -4.41 49.44
C ALA A 521 27.23 -3.76 48.55
N ALA A 522 27.22 -4.04 47.24
CA ALA A 522 28.14 -3.43 46.28
C ALA A 522 28.03 -1.90 46.26
N LYS A 523 26.82 -1.33 46.20
CA LYS A 523 26.62 0.12 46.26
C LYS A 523 27.04 0.75 47.59
N ARG A 524 26.88 0.03 48.71
CA ARG A 524 27.41 0.47 50.01
C ARG A 524 28.93 0.41 50.06
N ALA A 525 29.56 -0.63 49.51
CA ALA A 525 31.01 -0.75 49.40
C ALA A 525 31.61 0.35 48.50
N GLU A 526 30.97 0.65 47.37
CA GLU A 526 31.31 1.75 46.46
C GLU A 526 31.21 3.12 47.16
N THR A 527 30.14 3.33 47.93
CA THR A 527 29.96 4.55 48.75
C THR A 527 31.02 4.66 49.86
N TRP A 528 31.35 3.56 50.53
CA TRP A 528 32.40 3.51 51.57
C TRP A 528 33.81 3.73 50.99
N SER A 529 34.11 3.15 49.83
CA SER A 529 35.36 3.41 49.10
C SER A 529 35.48 4.88 48.73
N GLY A 530 34.39 5.51 48.26
CA GLY A 530 34.36 6.95 48.02
C GLY A 530 34.58 7.81 49.28
N PHE A 531 34.11 7.36 50.45
CA PHE A 531 34.37 8.03 51.73
C PHE A 531 35.84 7.87 52.17
N TYR A 532 36.40 6.67 52.10
CA TYR A 532 37.78 6.41 52.52
C TYR A 532 38.83 7.01 51.57
N ASN A 533 38.49 7.16 50.29
CA ASN A 533 39.33 7.83 49.29
C ASN A 533 39.15 9.36 49.25
N ASN A 534 38.30 9.94 50.12
CA ASN A 534 38.20 11.39 50.25
C ASN A 534 39.51 11.95 50.83
N ALA A 535 40.10 12.95 50.16
CA ALA A 535 41.36 13.57 50.55
C ALA A 535 41.34 14.18 51.95
N GLU A 536 40.20 14.71 52.43
CA GLU A 536 40.04 15.26 53.77
C GLU A 536 40.05 14.15 54.85
N VAL A 537 39.42 13.00 54.55
CA VAL A 537 39.44 11.82 55.44
C VAL A 537 40.85 11.22 55.47
N GLN A 538 41.54 11.16 54.33
CA GLN A 538 42.94 10.74 54.25
C GLN A 538 43.90 11.71 54.97
N ALA A 539 43.66 13.01 54.89
CA ALA A 539 44.43 14.01 55.65
C ALA A 539 44.21 13.84 57.16
N PHE A 540 42.95 13.76 57.61
CA PHE A 540 42.59 13.52 59.01
C PHE A 540 43.16 12.21 59.55
N LEU A 541 43.17 11.14 58.75
CA LEU A 541 43.79 9.86 59.13
C LEU A 541 45.32 9.92 59.21
N ARG A 542 45.97 10.88 58.55
CA ARG A 542 47.43 11.09 58.56
C ARG A 542 47.90 12.10 59.61
N THR A 543 47.00 12.89 60.19
CA THR A 543 47.36 13.82 61.28
C THR A 543 47.88 13.03 62.49
N PRO A 544 49.04 13.40 63.07
CA PRO A 544 49.56 12.79 64.28
C PRO A 544 48.58 12.88 65.46
N MET A 545 48.36 11.77 66.18
CA MET A 545 47.40 11.69 67.29
C MET A 545 47.65 12.71 68.41
N ASN A 546 48.90 13.14 68.61
CA ASN A 546 49.28 14.16 69.58
C ASN A 546 48.88 15.59 69.17
N GLU A 547 48.61 15.85 67.89
CA GLU A 547 48.17 17.15 67.35
C GLU A 547 46.65 17.30 67.32
N LEU A 548 45.90 16.23 67.60
CA LEU A 548 44.43 16.20 67.60
C LEU A 548 43.84 16.39 69.00
N SER A 549 42.66 17.00 69.07
CA SER A 549 41.86 17.02 70.31
C SER A 549 41.43 15.61 70.71
N TRP A 550 41.08 15.41 71.99
CA TRP A 550 40.67 14.08 72.49
C TRP A 550 39.48 13.49 71.73
N HIS A 551 38.49 14.32 71.37
CA HIS A 551 37.33 13.90 70.57
C HIS A 551 37.71 13.52 69.14
N GLU A 552 38.73 14.16 68.55
CA GLU A 552 39.21 13.84 67.21
C GLU A 552 40.03 12.55 67.18
N ARG A 553 40.86 12.29 68.20
CA ARG A 553 41.55 10.99 68.36
C ARG A 553 40.55 9.84 68.43
N GLN A 554 39.53 9.98 69.28
CA GLN A 554 38.44 9.00 69.38
C GLN A 554 37.72 8.81 68.03
N LYS A 555 37.53 9.88 67.24
CA LYS A 555 36.94 9.80 65.90
C LYS A 555 37.87 9.09 64.90
N GLN A 556 39.19 9.32 64.97
CA GLN A 556 40.20 8.70 64.11
C GLN A 556 40.34 7.19 64.41
N GLU A 557 40.42 6.81 65.69
CA GLU A 557 40.45 5.40 66.14
C GLU A 557 39.21 4.62 65.67
N ASN A 558 38.01 5.20 65.85
CA ASN A 558 36.77 4.58 65.39
C ASN A 558 36.73 4.38 63.86
N ILE A 559 37.29 5.32 63.07
CA ILE A 559 37.38 5.15 61.61
C ILE A 559 38.39 4.04 61.24
N GLN A 560 39.54 3.98 61.91
CA GLN A 560 40.54 2.93 61.66
C GLN A 560 40.04 1.52 62.05
N LEU A 561 39.33 1.39 63.17
CA LEU A 561 38.70 0.14 63.60
C LEU A 561 37.63 -0.35 62.61
N LEU A 562 36.87 0.57 62.01
CA LEU A 562 35.90 0.26 60.95
C LEU A 562 36.58 -0.16 59.62
N GLY A 563 37.80 0.29 59.35
CA GLY A 563 38.53 -0.03 58.12
C GLY A 563 39.21 -1.41 58.09
N ASN A 564 39.50 -1.99 59.26
CA ASN A 564 40.37 -3.18 59.39
C ASN A 564 39.62 -4.49 59.72
N SER A 565 38.29 -4.51 59.74
CA SER A 565 37.50 -5.74 60.00
C SER A 565 36.71 -6.19 58.77
N THR A 566 36.93 -7.43 58.34
CA THR A 566 36.19 -8.07 57.24
C THR A 566 34.80 -8.59 57.66
N ASP A 567 34.45 -8.55 58.95
CA ASP A 567 33.16 -9.02 59.51
C ASP A 567 32.40 -7.92 60.29
N ALA A 568 32.45 -6.67 59.81
CA ALA A 568 31.78 -5.53 60.43
C ALA A 568 30.25 -5.42 60.17
N THR A 569 29.54 -6.55 60.03
CA THR A 569 28.08 -6.53 59.73
C THR A 569 27.20 -6.55 61.00
N GLU A 570 27.62 -7.21 62.09
CA GLU A 570 26.82 -7.24 63.34
C GLU A 570 27.17 -6.10 64.31
N ALA A 571 28.45 -5.70 64.42
CA ALA A 571 28.89 -4.66 65.36
C ALA A 571 28.16 -3.31 65.17
N ILE A 572 27.82 -2.94 63.94
CA ILE A 572 27.18 -1.65 63.60
C ILE A 572 25.66 -1.67 63.85
N VAL A 573 25.01 -2.84 63.84
CA VAL A 573 23.58 -2.94 64.18
C VAL A 573 23.39 -2.91 65.70
N THR A 574 24.26 -3.58 66.46
CA THR A 574 24.21 -3.55 67.93
C THR A 574 24.64 -2.17 68.48
N ALA A 575 25.74 -1.58 67.99
CA ALA A 575 26.25 -0.30 68.50
C ALA A 575 25.45 0.96 68.11
N ARG A 576 24.39 0.84 67.29
CA ARG A 576 23.49 1.97 66.96
C ARG A 576 22.02 1.79 67.36
N ALA A 577 21.65 0.64 67.92
CA ALA A 577 20.33 0.44 68.52
C ALA A 577 20.32 0.65 70.05
N ASP A 578 21.43 0.40 70.74
CA ASP A 578 21.45 0.22 72.20
C ASP A 578 21.87 1.44 73.05
N VAL A 579 21.99 2.64 72.45
CA VAL A 579 22.32 3.89 73.18
C VAL A 579 21.24 4.97 73.06
N ALA A 580 20.15 4.74 72.31
CA ALA A 580 19.11 5.78 72.10
C ALA A 580 17.65 5.30 71.99
N LYS A 581 17.29 4.07 72.42
CA LYS A 581 15.86 3.68 72.51
C LYS A 581 15.42 2.69 73.59
N ARG A 582 16.30 2.36 74.54
CA ARG A 582 16.01 1.83 75.88
C ARG A 582 17.15 2.36 76.77
N TYR A 583 16.98 3.15 77.83
CA TYR A 583 15.82 3.56 78.60
C TYR A 583 15.99 5.02 79.05
N SER A 584 14.91 5.75 79.33
CA SER A 584 14.94 6.78 80.36
C SER A 584 14.57 6.12 81.69
N VAL A 585 15.49 6.06 82.64
CA VAL A 585 15.19 5.55 83.98
C VAL A 585 14.39 6.60 84.75
N LYS A 586 13.23 6.18 85.27
CA LYS A 586 12.78 6.55 86.62
C LYS A 586 12.33 5.28 87.34
N GLU A 587 12.39 5.33 88.66
CA GLU A 587 12.43 4.16 89.53
C GLU A 587 11.18 3.28 89.41
N GLY A 588 11.38 1.96 89.38
CA GLY A 588 10.30 0.98 89.60
C GLY A 588 9.44 0.60 88.38
N GLY A 589 10.03 0.24 87.22
CA GLY A 589 9.32 -0.49 86.15
C GLY A 589 9.80 -0.18 84.72
N ILE A 590 9.25 -0.78 83.64
CA ILE A 590 8.16 -1.77 83.51
C ILE A 590 8.50 -2.77 82.38
N THR A 591 8.00 -4.00 82.51
CA THR A 591 7.92 -5.10 81.53
C THR A 591 7.40 -4.70 80.14
N LEU A 592 7.80 -5.44 79.08
CA LEU A 592 7.18 -5.30 77.75
C LEU A 592 6.62 -6.64 77.24
N VAL A 593 5.30 -6.69 77.09
CA VAL A 593 4.52 -7.84 76.59
C VAL A 593 4.51 -7.84 75.05
N MET A 594 4.71 -9.00 74.43
CA MET A 594 4.46 -9.20 72.99
C MET A 594 3.11 -9.89 72.73
N PRO A 595 2.16 -9.25 72.03
CA PRO A 595 0.97 -9.92 71.52
C PRO A 595 1.17 -10.39 70.06
N GLY A 596 0.79 -11.65 69.72
CA GLY A 596 0.59 -12.02 68.30
C GLY A 596 0.73 -13.49 67.87
N LEU A 597 1.36 -14.37 68.65
CA LEU A 597 1.57 -15.77 68.24
C LEU A 597 0.38 -16.69 68.59
N LYS A 598 -0.33 -17.19 67.57
CA LYS A 598 -1.25 -18.32 67.73
C LYS A 598 -0.49 -19.64 67.55
N ILE A 599 -0.60 -20.51 68.54
CA ILE A 599 -0.04 -21.87 68.55
C ILE A 599 -0.94 -22.77 67.67
N LEU A 600 -0.34 -23.51 66.73
CA LEU A 600 -1.03 -24.54 65.94
C LEU A 600 -1.44 -25.73 66.81
N LYS A 601 -2.60 -26.33 66.55
CA LYS A 601 -3.06 -27.46 67.37
C LYS A 601 -2.22 -28.72 67.07
N PRO A 602 -2.04 -29.64 68.04
CA PRO A 602 -1.26 -30.86 67.82
C PRO A 602 -1.73 -31.71 66.63
N ALA A 603 -3.04 -31.72 66.35
CA ALA A 603 -3.62 -32.41 65.19
C ALA A 603 -3.13 -31.84 63.84
N ASP A 604 -3.05 -30.51 63.72
CA ASP A 604 -2.56 -29.84 62.50
C ASP A 604 -1.07 -30.15 62.27
N LYS A 605 -0.30 -30.23 63.37
CA LYS A 605 1.12 -30.62 63.35
C LYS A 605 1.29 -32.10 62.96
N ALA A 606 0.43 -32.99 63.45
CA ALA A 606 0.45 -34.41 63.09
C ALA A 606 0.09 -34.65 61.62
N ALA A 607 -0.91 -33.94 61.09
CA ALA A 607 -1.30 -34.00 59.67
C ALA A 607 -0.18 -33.53 58.73
N LEU A 608 0.55 -32.46 59.11
CA LEU A 608 1.72 -31.99 58.36
C LEU A 608 2.87 -33.01 58.37
N ILE A 609 3.13 -33.68 59.50
CA ILE A 609 4.18 -34.71 59.60
C ILE A 609 3.80 -35.97 58.80
N ALA A 610 2.54 -36.39 58.81
CA ALA A 610 2.07 -37.52 58.01
C ALA A 610 2.24 -37.25 56.51
N LYS A 611 1.84 -36.06 56.05
CA LYS A 611 1.96 -35.65 54.65
C LYS A 611 3.42 -35.51 54.18
N ALA A 612 4.33 -35.09 55.06
CA ALA A 612 5.76 -35.05 54.77
C ALA A 612 6.32 -36.48 54.55
N LYS A 613 5.96 -37.45 55.40
CA LYS A 613 6.39 -38.85 55.25
C LYS A 613 5.83 -39.53 54.00
N GLU A 614 4.62 -39.18 53.58
CA GLU A 614 4.02 -39.66 52.34
C GLU A 614 4.80 -39.20 51.10
N GLN A 615 5.27 -37.94 51.09
CA GLN A 615 6.13 -37.42 50.02
C GLN A 615 7.54 -38.02 50.06
N GLU A 616 8.10 -38.27 51.25
CA GLU A 616 9.42 -38.87 51.44
C GLU A 616 9.45 -40.33 50.94
N ALA A 617 8.37 -41.10 51.15
CA ALA A 617 8.22 -42.45 50.59
C ALA A 617 8.08 -42.44 49.06
N GLN A 618 7.30 -41.50 48.49
CA GLN A 618 7.15 -41.36 47.04
C GLN A 618 8.47 -40.97 46.34
N GLN A 619 9.39 -40.29 47.02
CA GLN A 619 10.73 -39.98 46.51
C GLN A 619 11.71 -41.16 46.59
N GLN A 620 11.49 -42.13 47.49
CA GLN A 620 12.34 -43.32 47.59
C GLN A 620 11.96 -44.43 46.58
N GLU A 621 10.71 -44.48 46.10
CA GLU A 621 10.29 -45.41 45.04
C GLU A 621 10.60 -44.92 43.62
N SER A 622 10.88 -43.62 43.41
CA SER A 622 11.12 -43.05 42.07
C SER A 622 12.56 -43.17 41.55
N GLY A 623 13.55 -43.42 42.41
CA GLY A 623 14.92 -43.74 42.00
C GLY A 623 15.72 -42.62 41.30
N GLU A 624 15.40 -41.35 41.59
CA GLU A 624 16.20 -40.16 41.21
C GLU A 624 16.89 -39.54 42.44
#